data_AF-A0A317U2P0-F1
#
_entry.id   AF-A0A317U2P0-F1
#
_cell.length_a   1.000
_cell.length_b   1.000
_cell.length_c   1.000
_cell.angle_alpha   90.00
_cell.angle_beta   90.00
_cell.angle_gamma   90.00
#
_symmetry.space_group_name_H-M   'P 1'
#
loop_
_entity.id
_entity.type
_entity.pdbx_description
1 polymer ?
#
loop_
_entity_poly.entity_id
_entity_poly.type
_entity_poly.pdbx_seq_one_letter_code
_entity_poly.pdbx_strand_id
1 'polypeptide(L)'
;MKIRYLSFDFDGCLFNPSYAQAEHFEFTKHLGDAVLVHNRRFLEQIKRENAAFDNVVALIGSNRQSYETDQLNMGPQKAFKGSCCPAIKTVCADLNITFDPFLLADVTGNLPFGTSYNLIMQEIEAGNFMQDTTQYEHATCPGEEYKVSLLFAQMQKAAADHPNEEIIFDFFDDRYEILMGRAKEFFTKYPHMIPKNVTLRMNRYAGDDVTLMASIEGTGEPYSNYPEHVNNMLNDLWAHDEIANSLKPISNEQHTDIVLENNYKFEEQVKALETAIQTGEYIALNLAAREIDHIVEYTEAVDTNEELSTEKELESSNNLSPLSYFTDNSSGEPRAKLAFAKKNHSHNEINRWFQGYQQPEYIEDGDRIILFINVHPDSPYKDPSLFEAIEILRQQHIELSDNAIETLQQEFNSVLPVLEQAKSIAMTYDVDFKQFLDGYTNAFSDMPVDYLVKYKNHELVENDGREKEANIGNLNFSDRSDESSDEESALELVEDDSREKELDASTDDFSDSDSSVDASDEESDLKPFEDNSPEKEVEVDVDKQTLATETPAIHARSEAEPTNQQGNPAGNPGRNQYAFHKPAAAPRTNRAPIALPEDKLCSGSSSCLIS
;
A
#
# COMPACT_ATOMS: atom_id res chain seq x y z
N MET A 1 24.06 9.83 -17.28
CA MET A 1 23.34 11.10 -17.11
C MET A 1 23.27 11.41 -15.62
N LYS A 2 23.07 12.68 -15.28
CA LYS A 2 22.84 13.15 -13.91
C LYS A 2 21.43 13.70 -13.80
N ILE A 3 20.57 13.02 -13.05
CA ILE A 3 19.17 13.38 -12.85
C ILE A 3 19.03 14.12 -11.52
N ARG A 4 18.20 15.17 -11.47
CA ARG A 4 17.79 15.81 -10.22
C ARG A 4 16.34 15.49 -9.91
N TYR A 5 16.05 15.05 -8.69
CA TYR A 5 14.70 15.06 -8.13
C TYR A 5 14.60 16.18 -7.09
N LEU A 6 13.48 16.91 -7.12
CA LEU A 6 13.16 18.04 -6.26
C LEU A 6 11.86 17.72 -5.51
N SER A 7 11.96 17.20 -4.29
CA SER A 7 10.80 16.92 -3.44
C SER A 7 10.56 18.11 -2.50
N PHE A 8 9.46 18.84 -2.70
CA PHE A 8 9.16 20.07 -1.98
C PHE A 8 8.05 19.89 -0.95
N ASP A 9 8.32 20.21 0.31
CA ASP A 9 7.25 20.49 1.27
C ASP A 9 6.51 21.81 0.93
N PHE A 10 5.30 21.94 1.46
CA PHE A 10 4.47 23.14 1.36
C PHE A 10 4.24 23.84 2.70
N ASP A 11 3.88 23.17 3.80
CA ASP A 11 3.35 23.79 5.03
C ASP A 11 4.38 24.43 5.98
N GLY A 12 5.06 25.46 5.48
CA GLY A 12 6.15 26.17 6.16
C GLY A 12 7.33 26.38 5.20
N CYS A 13 7.49 25.46 4.26
CA CYS A 13 8.43 25.50 3.16
C CYS A 13 7.95 26.37 1.98
N LEU A 14 7.31 25.83 0.93
CA LEU A 14 6.84 26.66 -0.21
C LEU A 14 5.66 27.61 0.15
N PHE A 15 4.84 27.26 1.14
CA PHE A 15 3.84 28.12 1.78
C PHE A 15 4.40 28.75 3.07
N ASN A 16 5.63 29.25 3.01
CA ASN A 16 6.32 29.97 4.08
C ASN A 16 5.50 31.13 4.70
N PRO A 17 5.90 31.69 5.86
CA PRO A 17 5.17 32.77 6.51
C PRO A 17 4.86 33.99 5.64
N SER A 18 5.69 34.34 4.65
CA SER A 18 5.41 35.43 3.72
C SER A 18 4.26 35.09 2.76
N TYR A 19 4.25 33.88 2.20
CA TYR A 19 3.14 33.35 1.40
C TYR A 19 1.85 33.23 2.23
N ALA A 20 1.94 32.73 3.45
CA ALA A 20 0.80 32.54 4.34
C ALA A 20 0.13 33.89 4.69
N GLN A 21 0.93 34.92 4.99
CA GLN A 21 0.46 36.26 5.38
C GLN A 21 -0.04 37.12 4.20
N ALA A 22 0.30 36.79 2.95
CA ALA A 22 -0.15 37.53 1.78
C ALA A 22 -1.69 37.58 1.67
N GLU A 23 -2.26 38.73 1.27
CA GLU A 23 -3.71 38.90 1.22
C GLU A 23 -4.37 38.01 0.17
N HIS A 24 -5.37 37.23 0.61
CA HIS A 24 -6.09 36.27 -0.24
C HIS A 24 -6.92 36.94 -1.35
N PHE A 25 -7.24 38.23 -1.22
CA PHE A 25 -8.03 38.96 -2.22
C PHE A 25 -7.20 39.63 -3.31
N GLU A 26 -5.90 39.86 -3.08
CA GLU A 26 -4.96 40.31 -4.14
C GLU A 26 -4.37 39.13 -4.92
N PHE A 27 -4.24 37.96 -4.27
CA PHE A 27 -3.66 36.76 -4.88
C PHE A 27 -4.64 35.58 -4.93
N THR A 28 -4.83 35.05 -6.15
CA THR A 28 -5.44 33.74 -6.41
C THR A 28 -4.50 32.62 -5.93
N LYS A 29 -4.36 32.45 -4.61
CA LYS A 29 -3.50 31.42 -3.99
C LYS A 29 -3.78 30.01 -4.51
N HIS A 30 -5.04 29.72 -4.87
CA HIS A 30 -5.48 28.46 -5.49
C HIS A 30 -5.05 28.29 -6.97
N LEU A 31 -4.50 29.32 -7.63
CA LEU A 31 -3.97 29.29 -9.01
C LEU A 31 -2.44 29.45 -9.09
N GLY A 32 -1.77 29.77 -7.97
CA GLY A 32 -0.32 29.57 -7.81
C GLY A 32 0.62 30.76 -8.01
N ASP A 33 0.18 31.92 -8.51
CA ASP A 33 1.11 33.05 -8.72
C ASP A 33 1.79 33.52 -7.42
N ALA A 34 1.09 33.44 -6.28
CA ALA A 34 1.68 33.73 -4.97
C ALA A 34 2.87 32.84 -4.61
N VAL A 35 2.87 31.54 -4.97
CA VAL A 35 4.02 30.66 -4.67
C VAL A 35 5.24 31.06 -5.52
N LEU A 36 5.03 31.61 -6.72
CA LEU A 36 6.12 32.15 -7.55
C LEU A 36 6.69 33.47 -7.01
N VAL A 37 5.85 34.34 -6.42
CA VAL A 37 6.25 35.62 -5.83
C VAL A 37 7.03 35.40 -4.53
N HIS A 38 6.42 34.73 -3.54
CA HIS A 38 6.98 34.60 -2.20
C HIS A 38 8.16 33.62 -2.09
N ASN A 39 8.49 32.91 -3.16
CA ASN A 39 9.66 32.02 -3.24
C ASN A 39 10.65 32.43 -4.36
N ARG A 40 10.52 33.62 -4.98
CA ARG A 40 11.28 33.98 -6.21
C ARG A 40 12.79 33.81 -6.09
N ARG A 41 13.41 34.28 -5.00
CA ARG A 41 14.88 34.17 -4.77
C ARG A 41 15.35 32.71 -4.79
N PHE A 42 14.58 31.82 -4.18
CA PHE A 42 14.83 30.38 -4.11
C PHE A 42 14.62 29.71 -5.48
N LEU A 43 13.50 30.00 -6.14
CA LEU A 43 13.20 29.42 -7.45
C LEU A 43 14.24 29.84 -8.52
N GLU A 44 14.68 31.10 -8.53
CA GLU A 44 15.78 31.54 -9.40
C GLU A 44 17.15 30.98 -8.99
N GLN A 45 17.34 30.47 -7.77
CA GLN A 45 18.51 29.67 -7.40
C GLN A 45 18.41 28.25 -7.97
N ILE A 46 17.31 27.54 -7.71
CA ILE A 46 17.05 26.20 -8.25
C ILE A 46 17.17 26.19 -9.78
N LYS A 47 16.61 27.17 -10.47
CA LYS A 47 16.67 27.34 -11.93
C LYS A 47 18.09 27.50 -12.48
N ARG A 48 19.02 28.08 -11.72
CA ARG A 48 20.46 28.17 -12.05
C ARG A 48 21.21 26.86 -11.76
N GLU A 49 20.90 26.21 -10.65
CA GLU A 49 21.49 24.91 -10.28
C GLU A 49 21.06 23.78 -11.23
N ASN A 50 19.82 23.82 -11.72
CA ASN A 50 19.25 22.84 -12.66
C ASN A 50 20.04 22.74 -13.97
N ALA A 51 20.81 23.77 -14.35
CA ALA A 51 21.69 23.74 -15.52
C ALA A 51 22.89 22.77 -15.39
N ALA A 52 23.09 22.14 -14.23
CA ALA A 52 24.11 21.11 -13.99
C ALA A 52 23.59 19.66 -14.16
N PHE A 53 22.36 19.47 -14.66
CA PHE A 53 21.67 18.18 -14.74
C PHE A 53 21.10 17.93 -16.15
N ASP A 54 21.03 16.66 -16.57
CA ASP A 54 20.49 16.26 -17.87
C ASP A 54 18.96 16.25 -17.90
N ASN A 55 18.34 15.97 -16.75
CA ASN A 55 16.89 16.06 -16.52
C ASN A 55 16.62 16.48 -15.08
N VAL A 56 15.50 17.16 -14.86
CA VAL A 56 15.03 17.57 -13.54
C VAL A 56 13.54 17.23 -13.40
N VAL A 57 13.22 16.53 -12.32
CA VAL A 57 11.88 16.08 -11.94
C VAL A 57 11.52 16.71 -10.59
N ALA A 58 10.26 17.09 -10.39
CA ALA A 58 9.77 17.59 -9.10
C ALA A 58 8.54 16.81 -8.60
N LEU A 59 8.45 16.70 -7.27
CA LEU A 59 7.50 15.89 -6.50
C LEU A 59 6.90 16.72 -5.37
N ILE A 60 5.73 16.30 -4.86
CA ILE A 60 5.15 16.83 -3.62
C ILE A 60 5.79 16.10 -2.43
N GLY A 61 6.65 16.80 -1.69
CA GLY A 61 7.34 16.34 -0.48
C GLY A 61 6.65 16.74 0.82
N SER A 62 5.35 17.02 0.77
CA SER A 62 4.54 17.45 1.92
C SER A 62 3.61 16.33 2.42
N ASN A 63 3.10 16.44 3.64
CA ASN A 63 2.18 15.45 4.24
C ASN A 63 0.78 15.49 3.60
N ARG A 64 0.55 16.41 2.66
CA ARG A 64 -0.59 16.52 1.74
C ARG A 64 -0.55 15.42 0.66
N GLN A 65 -0.66 14.17 1.08
CA GLN A 65 -0.52 12.99 0.22
C GLN A 65 -1.85 12.38 -0.24
N SER A 66 -2.98 12.99 0.13
CA SER A 66 -4.35 12.61 -0.24
C SER A 66 -5.23 13.85 -0.38
N TYR A 67 -6.42 13.70 -0.98
CA TYR A 67 -7.41 14.79 -1.04
C TYR A 67 -7.73 15.34 0.35
N GLU A 68 -8.01 14.45 1.29
CA GLU A 68 -8.31 14.78 2.70
C GLU A 68 -7.18 15.59 3.35
N THR A 69 -5.92 15.13 3.22
CA THR A 69 -4.78 15.81 3.86
C THR A 69 -4.44 17.15 3.21
N ASP A 70 -4.63 17.31 1.90
CA ASP A 70 -4.47 18.61 1.22
C ASP A 70 -5.61 19.58 1.57
N GLN A 71 -6.86 19.10 1.64
CA GLN A 71 -8.03 19.90 2.03
C GLN A 71 -7.95 20.34 3.50
N LEU A 72 -7.63 19.44 4.43
CA LEU A 72 -7.48 19.77 5.86
C LEU A 72 -6.38 20.83 6.10
N ASN A 73 -5.27 20.76 5.35
CA ASN A 73 -4.17 21.73 5.48
C ASN A 73 -4.36 23.02 4.66
N MET A 74 -5.42 23.16 3.85
CA MET A 74 -5.65 24.40 3.07
C MET A 74 -5.88 25.63 3.95
N GLY A 75 -6.30 25.42 5.20
CA GLY A 75 -6.52 26.46 6.21
C GLY A 75 -7.87 27.19 6.09
N PRO A 76 -8.37 27.80 7.18
CA PRO A 76 -9.61 28.58 7.16
C PRO A 76 -9.43 29.86 6.31
N GLN A 77 -10.53 30.44 5.83
CA GLN A 77 -10.53 31.59 4.90
C GLN A 77 -9.61 32.77 5.31
N LYS A 78 -9.43 33.01 6.62
CA LYS A 78 -8.56 34.09 7.17
C LYS A 78 -7.06 33.76 7.20
N ALA A 79 -6.71 32.49 7.00
CA ALA A 79 -5.34 31.97 6.98
C ALA A 79 -5.16 30.97 5.82
N PHE A 80 -5.83 31.25 4.70
CA PHE A 80 -5.91 30.34 3.57
C PHE A 80 -4.56 30.21 2.86
N LYS A 81 -4.09 28.96 2.76
CA LYS A 81 -2.90 28.54 2.02
C LYS A 81 -3.25 28.02 0.63
N GLY A 82 -4.39 27.33 0.51
CA GLY A 82 -4.79 26.60 -0.70
C GLY A 82 -4.20 25.19 -0.78
N SER A 83 -4.38 24.56 -1.95
CA SER A 83 -3.88 23.22 -2.28
C SER A 83 -2.43 23.26 -2.76
N CYS A 84 -1.64 22.23 -2.43
CA CYS A 84 -0.30 22.07 -3.03
C CYS A 84 -0.33 21.62 -4.50
N CYS A 85 -1.41 20.98 -4.95
CA CYS A 85 -1.52 20.35 -6.27
C CYS A 85 -1.46 21.33 -7.48
N PRO A 86 -2.14 22.49 -7.48
CA PRO A 86 -1.94 23.51 -8.50
C PRO A 86 -0.64 24.30 -8.27
N ALA A 87 -0.22 24.47 -7.01
CA ALA A 87 0.99 25.22 -6.68
C ALA A 87 2.27 24.54 -7.21
N ILE A 88 2.41 23.21 -7.09
CA ILE A 88 3.55 22.47 -7.66
C ILE A 88 3.56 22.53 -9.19
N LYS A 89 2.38 22.45 -9.83
CA LYS A 89 2.20 22.58 -11.30
C LYS A 89 2.71 23.93 -11.81
N THR A 90 2.39 25.01 -11.08
CA THR A 90 2.86 26.36 -11.37
C THR A 90 4.38 26.52 -11.13
N VAL A 91 4.93 25.96 -10.05
CA VAL A 91 6.39 25.94 -9.80
C VAL A 91 7.15 25.18 -10.89
N CYS A 92 6.66 24.02 -11.32
CA CYS A 92 7.31 23.22 -12.37
C CYS A 92 7.30 23.93 -13.73
N ALA A 93 6.23 24.67 -14.04
CA ALA A 93 6.13 25.47 -15.25
C ALA A 93 7.12 26.65 -15.27
N ASP A 94 7.27 27.38 -14.16
CA ASP A 94 8.26 28.47 -14.06
C ASP A 94 9.71 27.95 -14.09
N LEU A 95 10.00 26.84 -13.41
CA LEU A 95 11.33 26.23 -13.45
C LEU A 95 11.63 25.53 -14.80
N ASN A 96 10.63 25.29 -15.64
CA ASN A 96 10.69 24.49 -16.88
C ASN A 96 11.30 23.10 -16.61
N ILE A 97 10.65 22.35 -15.72
CA ILE A 97 11.05 20.99 -15.30
C ILE A 97 9.88 20.01 -15.40
N THR A 98 10.17 18.71 -15.34
CA THR A 98 9.14 17.66 -15.34
C THR A 98 8.45 17.64 -13.98
N PHE A 99 7.11 17.61 -13.95
CA PHE A 99 6.35 17.30 -12.75
C PHE A 99 6.01 15.80 -12.73
N ASP A 100 6.23 15.15 -11.59
CA ASP A 100 5.83 13.77 -11.31
C ASP A 100 4.63 13.79 -10.33
N PRO A 101 3.43 13.35 -10.75
CA PRO A 101 2.21 13.46 -9.97
C PRO A 101 2.05 12.42 -8.86
N PHE A 102 3.07 11.58 -8.61
CA PHE A 102 3.04 10.54 -7.58
C PHE A 102 2.67 11.06 -6.18
N LEU A 103 1.65 10.43 -5.57
CA LEU A 103 1.28 10.62 -4.16
C LEU A 103 1.20 9.26 -3.45
N LEU A 104 1.42 9.24 -2.12
CA LEU A 104 1.27 8.00 -1.33
C LEU A 104 -0.17 7.45 -1.35
N ALA A 105 -1.20 8.28 -1.56
CA ALA A 105 -2.57 7.81 -1.79
C ALA A 105 -2.70 6.89 -3.02
N ASP A 106 -1.81 6.99 -4.02
CA ASP A 106 -1.78 6.03 -5.11
C ASP A 106 -1.30 4.65 -4.64
N VAL A 107 -0.37 4.60 -3.68
CA VAL A 107 0.20 3.35 -3.13
C VAL A 107 -0.77 2.66 -2.17
N THR A 108 -1.40 3.42 -1.27
CA THR A 108 -2.39 2.89 -0.31
C THR A 108 -3.71 2.50 -0.98
N GLY A 109 -4.12 3.23 -2.02
CA GLY A 109 -5.29 2.91 -2.84
C GLY A 109 -5.06 1.84 -3.91
N ASN A 110 -3.83 1.34 -4.08
CA ASN A 110 -3.43 0.45 -5.18
C ASN A 110 -3.82 1.00 -6.58
N LEU A 111 -3.59 2.29 -6.79
CA LEU A 111 -3.93 3.03 -8.00
C LEU A 111 -2.68 3.24 -8.89
N PRO A 112 -2.85 3.43 -10.21
CA PRO A 112 -1.78 3.92 -11.07
C PRO A 112 -1.25 5.28 -10.57
N PHE A 113 0.08 5.45 -10.50
CA PHE A 113 0.69 6.67 -9.97
C PHE A 113 0.21 7.95 -10.68
N GLY A 114 -0.12 8.96 -9.89
CA GLY A 114 -0.74 10.20 -10.33
C GLY A 114 -2.27 10.19 -10.38
N THR A 115 -2.94 9.08 -10.07
CA THR A 115 -4.41 9.03 -10.08
C THR A 115 -5.00 9.97 -9.03
N SER A 116 -4.50 9.91 -7.79
CA SER A 116 -4.95 10.75 -6.67
C SER A 116 -4.72 12.24 -6.95
N TYR A 117 -3.54 12.61 -7.49
CA TYR A 117 -3.26 13.98 -7.92
C TYR A 117 -4.26 14.47 -8.99
N ASN A 118 -4.52 13.64 -10.01
CA ASN A 118 -5.44 14.01 -11.09
C ASN A 118 -6.89 14.15 -10.60
N LEU A 119 -7.32 13.39 -9.59
CA LEU A 119 -8.63 13.53 -8.96
C LEU A 119 -8.72 14.81 -8.12
N ILE A 120 -7.70 15.13 -7.32
CA ILE A 120 -7.63 16.41 -6.57
C ILE A 120 -7.72 17.61 -7.53
N MET A 121 -6.98 17.57 -8.63
CA MET A 121 -7.04 18.62 -9.65
C MET A 121 -8.43 18.76 -10.30
N GLN A 122 -9.16 17.65 -10.51
CA GLN A 122 -10.54 17.69 -11.02
C GLN A 122 -11.51 18.34 -10.02
N GLU A 123 -11.39 18.07 -8.73
CA GLU A 123 -12.20 18.73 -7.69
C GLU A 123 -11.90 20.23 -7.57
N ILE A 124 -10.65 20.64 -7.82
CA ILE A 124 -10.24 22.05 -7.86
C ILE A 124 -10.80 22.73 -9.12
N GLU A 125 -10.66 22.11 -10.30
CA GLU A 125 -11.15 22.65 -11.58
C GLU A 125 -12.70 22.69 -11.64
N ALA A 126 -13.39 21.82 -10.91
CA ALA A 126 -14.85 21.85 -10.71
C ALA A 126 -15.31 22.80 -9.58
N GLY A 127 -14.40 23.29 -8.73
CA GLY A 127 -14.71 24.19 -7.61
C GLY A 127 -15.24 23.49 -6.34
N ASN A 128 -15.13 22.15 -6.25
CA ASN A 128 -15.59 21.35 -5.10
C ASN A 128 -14.58 21.31 -3.94
N PHE A 129 -13.29 21.56 -4.20
CA PHE A 129 -12.23 21.49 -3.16
C PHE A 129 -12.49 22.38 -1.92
N MET A 130 -13.28 23.45 -2.08
CA MET A 130 -13.70 24.35 -0.99
C MET A 130 -15.04 23.95 -0.33
N GLN A 131 -15.58 22.76 -0.63
CA GLN A 131 -16.90 22.29 -0.22
C GLN A 131 -16.78 20.96 0.56
N ASP A 132 -17.76 20.67 1.41
CA ASP A 132 -17.84 19.43 2.21
C ASP A 132 -18.28 18.20 1.40
N THR A 133 -18.32 18.30 0.07
CA THR A 133 -18.81 17.26 -0.85
C THR A 133 -17.87 17.08 -2.04
N THR A 134 -17.25 15.91 -2.16
CA THR A 134 -16.50 15.50 -3.36
C THR A 134 -17.45 15.06 -4.48
N GLN A 135 -16.99 15.15 -5.73
CA GLN A 135 -17.64 14.48 -6.87
C GLN A 135 -17.05 13.09 -7.12
N TYR A 136 -15.82 12.86 -6.68
CA TYR A 136 -15.10 11.59 -6.85
C TYR A 136 -14.83 10.90 -5.51
N GLU A 137 -14.56 9.60 -5.59
CA GLU A 137 -13.98 8.81 -4.49
C GLU A 137 -12.46 8.99 -4.52
N HIS A 138 -11.85 9.25 -3.37
CA HIS A 138 -10.42 9.55 -3.24
C HIS A 138 -9.76 8.55 -2.28
N ALA A 139 -8.63 7.99 -2.68
CA ALA A 139 -7.83 7.17 -1.77
C ALA A 139 -7.25 8.02 -0.63
N THR A 140 -7.27 7.47 0.58
CA THR A 140 -6.71 8.09 1.78
C THR A 140 -5.25 7.64 1.99
N CYS A 141 -4.48 8.45 2.71
CA CYS A 141 -3.12 8.12 3.12
C CYS A 141 -3.00 8.33 4.63
N PRO A 142 -2.47 7.36 5.41
CA PRO A 142 -2.14 7.58 6.81
C PRO A 142 -1.23 8.80 6.99
N GLY A 143 -1.47 9.58 8.05
CA GLY A 143 -0.71 10.79 8.34
C GLY A 143 0.66 10.48 8.93
N GLU A 144 1.69 10.42 8.09
CA GLU A 144 3.08 10.30 8.53
C GLU A 144 3.68 11.69 8.85
N GLU A 145 3.96 11.99 10.12
CA GLU A 145 4.56 13.29 10.48
C GLU A 145 5.96 13.50 9.88
N TYR A 146 6.81 12.45 9.92
CA TYR A 146 8.27 12.54 9.69
C TYR A 146 8.73 12.17 8.28
N LYS A 147 7.82 11.89 7.34
CA LYS A 147 8.10 11.68 5.90
C LYS A 147 9.11 10.57 5.55
N VAL A 148 9.33 9.59 6.43
CA VAL A 148 10.28 8.49 6.21
C VAL A 148 9.81 7.59 5.06
N SER A 149 8.54 7.19 5.11
CA SER A 149 7.84 6.39 4.11
C SER A 149 7.67 7.16 2.81
N LEU A 150 7.35 8.46 2.89
CA LEU A 150 7.28 9.36 1.73
C LEU A 150 8.61 9.44 0.97
N LEU A 151 9.70 9.71 1.68
CA LEU A 151 11.03 9.81 1.09
C LEU A 151 11.52 8.46 0.55
N PHE A 152 11.29 7.36 1.28
CA PHE A 152 11.58 6.01 0.80
C PHE A 152 10.84 5.73 -0.52
N ALA A 153 9.53 5.93 -0.57
CA ALA A 153 8.72 5.71 -1.77
C ALA A 153 9.22 6.52 -2.98
N GLN A 154 9.51 7.81 -2.77
CA GLN A 154 9.94 8.71 -3.84
C GLN A 154 11.36 8.41 -4.34
N MET A 155 12.30 8.04 -3.46
CA MET A 155 13.65 7.64 -3.88
C MET A 155 13.67 6.28 -4.59
N GLN A 156 12.86 5.32 -4.15
CA GLN A 156 12.70 4.02 -4.81
C GLN A 156 12.06 4.20 -6.19
N LYS A 157 11.02 5.04 -6.32
CA LYS A 157 10.45 5.41 -7.63
C LYS A 157 11.49 6.04 -8.55
N ALA A 158 12.24 7.04 -8.07
CA ALA A 158 13.27 7.72 -8.86
C ALA A 158 14.33 6.74 -9.39
N ALA A 159 14.76 5.78 -8.56
CA ALA A 159 15.70 4.74 -8.98
C ALA A 159 15.10 3.73 -9.96
N ALA A 160 13.81 3.38 -9.83
CA ALA A 160 13.10 2.51 -10.77
C ALA A 160 12.90 3.17 -12.15
N ASP A 161 12.60 4.48 -12.18
CA ASP A 161 12.49 5.27 -13.42
C ASP A 161 13.85 5.49 -14.11
N HIS A 162 14.95 5.55 -13.34
CA HIS A 162 16.30 5.86 -13.83
C HIS A 162 17.40 4.91 -13.32
N PRO A 163 17.31 3.58 -13.58
CA PRO A 163 18.11 2.55 -12.88
C PRO A 163 19.60 2.48 -13.23
N ASN A 164 20.06 3.28 -14.20
CA ASN A 164 21.48 3.33 -14.63
C ASN A 164 22.09 4.73 -14.50
N GLU A 165 21.34 5.71 -13.97
CA GLU A 165 21.73 7.11 -13.93
C GLU A 165 22.09 7.55 -12.50
N GLU A 166 22.92 8.58 -12.36
CA GLU A 166 23.22 9.19 -11.07
C GLU A 166 22.08 10.13 -10.68
N ILE A 167 21.44 9.89 -9.53
CA ILE A 167 20.30 10.64 -9.05
C ILE A 167 20.70 11.48 -7.83
N ILE A 168 20.52 12.80 -7.93
CA ILE A 168 20.57 13.69 -6.77
C ILE A 168 19.14 14.00 -6.35
N PHE A 169 18.73 13.47 -5.20
CA PHE A 169 17.40 13.67 -4.64
C PHE A 169 17.46 14.78 -3.58
N ASP A 170 17.07 15.99 -3.96
CA ASP A 170 16.92 17.11 -3.03
C ASP A 170 15.53 17.08 -2.40
N PHE A 171 15.49 16.97 -1.07
CA PHE A 171 14.31 17.21 -0.26
C PHE A 171 14.38 18.60 0.38
N PHE A 172 13.28 19.34 0.35
CA PHE A 172 13.14 20.69 0.93
C PHE A 172 12.01 20.74 1.95
N ASP A 173 12.33 21.21 3.16
CA ASP A 173 11.40 21.32 4.30
C ASP A 173 11.82 22.52 5.18
N ASP A 174 10.96 23.03 6.06
CA ASP A 174 11.32 24.06 7.04
C ASP A 174 11.65 23.48 8.43
N ARG A 175 11.12 22.30 8.74
CA ARG A 175 11.15 21.65 10.06
C ARG A 175 12.49 20.98 10.33
N TYR A 176 13.19 21.47 11.35
CA TYR A 176 14.50 20.95 11.75
C TYR A 176 14.41 19.51 12.28
N GLU A 177 13.33 19.17 13.00
CA GLU A 177 13.05 17.85 13.55
C GLU A 177 12.83 16.76 12.49
N ILE A 178 12.42 17.13 11.28
CA ILE A 178 12.39 16.22 10.12
C ILE A 178 13.79 16.12 9.51
N LEU A 179 14.37 17.25 9.10
CA LEU A 179 15.64 17.32 8.35
C LEU A 179 16.89 16.92 9.14
N MET A 180 16.84 16.96 10.47
CA MET A 180 17.96 16.65 11.35
C MET A 180 17.64 15.64 12.45
N GLY A 181 16.36 15.38 12.72
CA GLY A 181 15.87 14.28 13.56
C GLY A 181 15.44 13.08 12.72
N ARG A 182 14.19 12.62 12.90
CA ARG A 182 13.74 11.25 12.57
C ARG A 182 14.10 10.79 11.15
N ALA A 183 13.85 11.58 10.10
CA ALA A 183 14.13 11.17 8.73
C ALA A 183 15.64 11.02 8.47
N LYS A 184 16.43 12.00 8.92
CA LYS A 184 17.90 11.95 8.80
C LYS A 184 18.49 10.81 9.61
N GLU A 185 18.07 10.66 10.87
CA GLU A 185 18.54 9.61 11.77
C GLU A 185 18.26 8.23 11.19
N PHE A 186 17.04 8.02 10.66
CA PHE A 186 16.64 6.79 9.99
C PHE A 186 17.54 6.49 8.77
N PHE A 187 17.65 7.40 7.80
CA PHE A 187 18.44 7.15 6.59
C PHE A 187 19.95 7.11 6.84
N THR A 188 20.46 7.74 7.91
CA THR A 188 21.86 7.61 8.33
C THR A 188 22.14 6.26 9.00
N LYS A 189 21.16 5.73 9.76
CA LYS A 189 21.22 4.41 10.40
C LYS A 189 21.03 3.27 9.38
N TYR A 190 20.22 3.51 8.36
CA TYR A 190 19.81 2.55 7.33
C TYR A 190 20.05 3.08 5.90
N PRO A 191 21.31 3.33 5.50
CA PRO A 191 21.63 3.87 4.16
C PRO A 191 21.24 2.92 3.01
N HIS A 192 21.01 1.63 3.31
CA HIS A 192 20.52 0.65 2.33
C HIS A 192 19.01 0.80 2.01
N MET A 193 18.29 1.68 2.73
CA MET A 193 16.92 2.08 2.36
C MET A 193 16.93 3.11 1.22
N ILE A 194 18.06 3.79 0.99
CA ILE A 194 18.28 4.64 -0.18
C ILE A 194 18.95 3.78 -1.28
N PRO A 195 18.44 3.76 -2.53
CA PRO A 195 19.09 3.08 -3.64
C PRO A 195 20.51 3.60 -3.91
N LYS A 196 21.44 2.72 -4.27
CA LYS A 196 22.89 3.00 -4.46
C LYS A 196 23.23 4.03 -5.54
N ASN A 197 22.28 4.35 -6.43
CA ASN A 197 22.43 5.39 -7.44
C ASN A 197 21.78 6.73 -7.03
N VAL A 198 21.20 6.80 -5.83
CA VAL A 198 20.56 8.00 -5.25
C VAL A 198 21.45 8.58 -4.14
N THR A 199 21.68 9.88 -4.19
CA THR A 199 22.17 10.67 -3.04
C THR A 199 21.05 11.54 -2.52
N LEU A 200 20.62 11.30 -1.27
CA LEU A 200 19.62 12.10 -0.58
C LEU A 200 20.27 13.36 0.02
N ARG A 201 19.77 14.54 -0.36
CA ARG A 201 20.19 15.83 0.19
C ARG A 201 19.03 16.48 0.91
N MET A 202 19.21 16.78 2.20
CA MET A 202 18.21 17.38 3.06
C MET A 202 18.50 18.87 3.17
N ASN A 203 17.62 19.70 2.59
CA ASN A 203 17.78 21.14 2.50
C ASN A 203 16.71 21.82 3.36
N ARG A 204 17.12 22.70 4.29
CA ARG A 204 16.19 23.57 4.99
C ARG A 204 15.85 24.80 4.14
N TYR A 205 14.57 25.10 4.01
CA TYR A 205 14.05 26.32 3.41
C TYR A 205 12.69 26.69 4.04
N ALA A 206 12.60 27.88 4.61
CA ALA A 206 11.41 28.43 5.28
C ALA A 206 11.01 29.82 4.74
N GLY A 207 11.25 30.07 3.45
CA GLY A 207 11.21 31.42 2.84
C GLY A 207 12.52 32.22 2.96
N ASP A 208 13.51 31.68 3.66
CA ASP A 208 14.84 32.24 3.91
C ASP A 208 15.91 31.76 2.90
N ASP A 209 17.20 31.82 3.21
CA ASP A 209 18.24 31.25 2.34
C ASP A 209 18.39 29.74 2.57
N VAL A 210 18.43 28.97 1.48
CA VAL A 210 18.52 27.50 1.50
C VAL A 210 19.78 27.05 2.23
N THR A 211 19.63 26.13 3.18
CA THR A 211 20.74 25.54 3.93
C THR A 211 20.77 24.02 3.76
N LEU A 212 21.84 23.48 3.19
CA LEU A 212 22.06 22.02 3.13
C LEU A 212 22.38 21.49 4.54
N MET A 213 21.49 20.68 5.10
CA MET A 213 21.56 20.14 6.47
C MET A 213 22.28 18.79 6.53
N ALA A 214 22.05 17.94 5.52
CA ALA A 214 22.67 16.62 5.41
C ALA A 214 22.75 16.17 3.93
N SER A 215 23.71 15.30 3.64
CA SER A 215 23.84 14.56 2.38
C SER A 215 24.17 13.11 2.73
N ILE A 216 23.40 12.16 2.19
CA ILE A 216 23.50 10.73 2.48
C ILE A 216 23.57 9.98 1.15
N GLU A 217 24.68 9.29 0.91
CA GLU A 217 24.85 8.39 -0.24
C GLU A 217 24.11 7.07 0.05
N GLY A 218 23.28 6.60 -0.87
CA GLY A 218 22.60 5.33 -0.73
C GLY A 218 23.50 4.13 -0.93
N THR A 219 23.10 2.99 -0.35
CA THR A 219 23.83 1.71 -0.49
C THR A 219 22.93 0.53 -0.85
N GLY A 220 21.63 0.75 -1.03
CA GLY A 220 20.64 -0.30 -1.31
C GLY A 220 20.51 -0.67 -2.78
N GLU A 221 19.85 -1.78 -3.06
CA GLU A 221 19.29 -2.04 -4.39
C GLU A 221 17.90 -1.40 -4.49
N PRO A 222 17.42 -1.01 -5.70
CA PRO A 222 16.04 -0.60 -5.89
C PRO A 222 15.08 -1.81 -5.72
N TYR A 223 14.06 -1.70 -4.86
CA TYR A 223 13.08 -2.77 -4.65
C TYR A 223 11.97 -2.69 -5.71
N SER A 224 11.77 -3.75 -6.51
CA SER A 224 10.72 -3.78 -7.54
C SER A 224 9.30 -3.73 -6.96
N ASN A 225 9.12 -4.25 -5.74
CA ASN A 225 7.89 -4.23 -4.95
C ASN A 225 7.89 -3.14 -3.86
N TYR A 226 8.65 -2.03 -4.02
CA TYR A 226 8.66 -0.95 -3.03
C TYR A 226 7.28 -0.43 -2.57
N PRO A 227 6.18 -0.44 -3.38
CA PRO A 227 4.85 -0.04 -2.90
C PRO A 227 4.30 -0.93 -1.76
N GLU A 228 4.65 -2.22 -1.75
CA GLU A 228 4.30 -3.14 -0.66
C GLU A 228 5.04 -2.77 0.64
N HIS A 229 6.33 -2.48 0.53
CA HIS A 229 7.15 -2.03 1.66
C HIS A 229 6.69 -0.68 2.20
N VAL A 230 6.28 0.24 1.32
CA VAL A 230 5.67 1.53 1.69
C VAL A 230 4.35 1.32 2.44
N ASN A 231 3.47 0.44 1.96
CA ASN A 231 2.23 0.12 2.68
C ASN A 231 2.52 -0.49 4.07
N ASN A 232 3.52 -1.37 4.20
CA ASN A 232 3.94 -1.87 5.51
C ASN A 232 4.46 -0.75 6.44
N MET A 233 5.24 0.20 5.91
CA MET A 233 5.73 1.36 6.67
C MET A 233 4.62 2.36 7.04
N LEU A 234 3.53 2.43 6.28
CA LEU A 234 2.38 3.29 6.58
C LEU A 234 1.37 2.62 7.52
N ASN A 235 1.29 1.28 7.50
CA ASN A 235 0.47 0.49 8.42
C ASN A 235 1.03 0.49 9.86
N ASP A 236 2.36 0.51 10.03
CA ASP A 236 3.00 0.75 11.33
C ASP A 236 4.17 1.75 11.22
N LEU A 237 3.87 2.99 11.64
CA LEU A 237 4.81 4.12 11.67
C LEU A 237 5.94 3.97 12.72
N TRP A 238 5.84 3.00 13.63
CA TRP A 238 6.86 2.69 14.64
C TRP A 238 7.78 1.55 14.17
N ALA A 239 7.26 0.60 13.41
CA ALA A 239 8.00 -0.55 12.87
C ALA A 239 9.00 -0.20 11.75
N HIS A 240 9.17 1.07 11.35
CA HIS A 240 10.14 1.49 10.33
C HIS A 240 11.55 0.93 10.58
N ASP A 241 12.01 0.96 11.83
CA ASP A 241 13.32 0.46 12.23
C ASP A 241 13.46 -1.07 12.08
N GLU A 242 12.34 -1.81 12.14
CA GLU A 242 12.28 -3.27 11.98
C GLU A 242 12.18 -3.65 10.50
N ILE A 243 11.32 -2.95 9.74
CA ILE A 243 11.22 -3.07 8.28
C ILE A 243 12.58 -2.74 7.62
N ALA A 244 13.30 -1.73 8.11
CA ALA A 244 14.64 -1.43 7.62
C ALA A 244 15.67 -2.53 7.96
N ASN A 245 15.46 -3.32 9.02
CA ASN A 245 16.31 -4.46 9.33
C ASN A 245 15.98 -5.68 8.46
N SER A 246 14.71 -5.96 8.17
CA SER A 246 14.30 -7.10 7.32
C SER A 246 14.64 -6.88 5.84
N LEU A 247 14.55 -5.63 5.34
CA LEU A 247 14.97 -5.26 3.99
C LEU A 247 16.49 -5.09 3.84
N LYS A 248 17.28 -5.33 4.89
CA LYS A 248 18.73 -5.16 4.82
C LYS A 248 19.34 -6.22 3.89
N PRO A 249 20.10 -5.84 2.84
CA PRO A 249 20.77 -6.80 1.98
C PRO A 249 21.69 -7.71 2.80
N ILE A 250 21.38 -9.00 2.82
CA ILE A 250 22.21 -10.01 3.48
C ILE A 250 23.53 -10.10 2.69
N SER A 251 24.65 -9.68 3.30
CA SER A 251 25.94 -9.81 2.63
C SER A 251 26.27 -11.29 2.42
N ASN A 252 27.01 -11.66 1.36
CA ASN A 252 27.29 -13.07 1.08
C ASN A 252 27.92 -13.83 2.27
N GLU A 253 28.69 -13.14 3.13
CA GLU A 253 29.25 -13.69 4.36
C GLU A 253 28.17 -13.95 5.43
N GLN A 254 27.28 -12.97 5.66
CA GLN A 254 26.11 -13.16 6.52
C GLN A 254 25.12 -14.17 5.93
N HIS A 255 25.07 -14.31 4.60
CA HIS A 255 24.20 -15.27 3.93
C HIS A 255 24.71 -16.69 4.13
N THR A 256 26.03 -16.92 4.11
CA THR A 256 26.62 -18.19 4.54
C THR A 256 26.38 -18.47 6.01
N ASP A 257 26.54 -17.49 6.91
CA ASP A 257 26.32 -17.72 8.35
C ASP A 257 24.85 -17.98 8.68
N ILE A 258 23.90 -17.23 8.09
CA ILE A 258 22.45 -17.42 8.28
C ILE A 258 21.97 -18.71 7.62
N VAL A 259 22.47 -19.08 6.43
CA VAL A 259 22.15 -20.38 5.81
C VAL A 259 22.76 -21.52 6.63
N LEU A 260 23.96 -21.38 7.19
CA LEU A 260 24.51 -22.38 8.11
C LEU A 260 23.69 -22.49 9.40
N GLU A 261 23.32 -21.39 10.05
CA GLU A 261 22.53 -21.41 11.28
C GLU A 261 21.11 -21.95 11.04
N ASN A 262 20.48 -21.58 9.92
CA ASN A 262 19.17 -22.11 9.54
C ASN A 262 19.27 -23.59 9.12
N ASN A 263 20.31 -24.01 8.38
CA ASN A 263 20.53 -25.42 8.06
C ASN A 263 20.82 -26.24 9.32
N TYR A 264 21.51 -25.71 10.33
CA TYR A 264 21.71 -26.39 11.63
C TYR A 264 20.39 -26.53 12.40
N LYS A 265 19.56 -25.47 12.45
CA LYS A 265 18.21 -25.54 13.06
C LYS A 265 17.30 -26.50 12.29
N PHE A 266 17.38 -26.52 10.97
CA PHE A 266 16.63 -27.41 10.10
C PHE A 266 17.10 -28.87 10.27
N GLU A 267 18.41 -29.13 10.35
CA GLU A 267 18.96 -30.44 10.72
C GLU A 267 18.51 -30.89 12.12
N GLU A 268 18.38 -29.98 13.08
CA GLU A 268 17.90 -30.29 14.44
C GLU A 268 16.39 -30.56 14.45
N GLN A 269 15.60 -29.79 13.70
CA GLN A 269 14.16 -30.00 13.50
C GLN A 269 13.87 -31.30 12.72
N VAL A 270 14.64 -31.60 11.66
CA VAL A 270 14.55 -32.84 10.90
C VAL A 270 14.91 -34.03 11.79
N LYS A 271 15.98 -33.97 12.61
CA LYS A 271 16.30 -35.05 13.56
C LYS A 271 15.24 -35.20 14.66
N ALA A 272 14.64 -34.11 15.12
CA ALA A 272 13.50 -34.18 16.04
C ALA A 272 12.27 -34.83 15.38
N LEU A 273 12.02 -34.52 14.10
CA LEU A 273 10.94 -35.09 13.30
C LEU A 273 11.17 -36.59 12.98
N GLU A 274 12.37 -36.97 12.54
CA GLU A 274 12.81 -38.36 12.39
C GLU A 274 12.65 -39.12 13.70
N THR A 275 13.01 -38.51 14.83
CA THR A 275 12.85 -39.11 16.17
C THR A 275 11.37 -39.31 16.49
N ALA A 276 10.51 -38.32 16.26
CA ALA A 276 9.06 -38.41 16.48
C ALA A 276 8.42 -39.53 15.63
N ILE A 277 8.78 -39.59 14.35
CA ILE A 277 8.38 -40.64 13.40
C ILE A 277 8.86 -42.02 13.88
N GLN A 278 10.11 -42.16 14.33
CA GLN A 278 10.66 -43.40 14.86
C GLN A 278 10.03 -43.81 16.20
N THR A 279 9.59 -42.86 17.03
CA THR A 279 8.84 -43.16 18.27
C THR A 279 7.39 -43.56 18.02
N GLY A 280 6.87 -43.41 16.80
CA GLY A 280 5.58 -43.96 16.38
C GLY A 280 4.39 -43.03 16.53
N GLU A 281 4.59 -41.71 16.66
CA GLU A 281 3.51 -40.71 16.61
C GLU A 281 3.05 -40.46 15.16
N TYR A 282 2.46 -41.50 14.56
CA TYR A 282 1.89 -41.47 13.22
C TYR A 282 0.65 -40.56 13.16
N ILE A 283 0.68 -39.57 12.26
CA ILE A 283 -0.25 -39.46 11.10
C ILE A 283 0.09 -38.26 10.21
N ALA A 284 0.45 -37.10 10.79
CA ALA A 284 0.31 -35.81 10.09
C ALA A 284 1.46 -35.35 9.16
N LEU A 285 2.69 -35.91 9.25
CA LEU A 285 3.90 -35.19 8.77
C LEU A 285 4.73 -35.85 7.64
N ASN A 286 4.28 -36.96 7.06
CA ASN A 286 4.96 -37.58 5.91
C ASN A 286 4.88 -36.76 4.60
N LEU A 287 4.08 -35.69 4.56
CA LEU A 287 3.90 -34.84 3.38
C LEU A 287 5.12 -33.91 3.16
N ALA A 288 5.54 -33.17 4.20
CA ALA A 288 6.63 -32.20 4.08
C ALA A 288 7.99 -32.86 3.74
N ALA A 289 8.30 -34.01 4.34
CA ALA A 289 9.59 -34.66 4.19
C ALA A 289 9.93 -35.09 2.75
N ARG A 290 8.94 -35.52 1.96
CA ARG A 290 9.17 -36.09 0.63
C ARG A 290 9.46 -35.08 -0.48
N GLU A 291 9.02 -33.84 -0.34
CA GLU A 291 9.38 -32.78 -1.30
C GLU A 291 10.72 -32.11 -0.94
N ILE A 292 11.13 -32.14 0.33
CA ILE A 292 12.44 -31.67 0.78
C ILE A 292 13.57 -32.47 0.13
N ASP A 293 13.48 -33.81 0.11
CA ASP A 293 14.44 -34.68 -0.61
C ASP A 293 14.54 -34.27 -2.10
N HIS A 294 13.41 -33.96 -2.72
CA HIS A 294 13.34 -33.63 -4.15
C HIS A 294 13.94 -32.26 -4.52
N ILE A 295 14.06 -31.35 -3.54
CA ILE A 295 14.74 -30.05 -3.66
C ILE A 295 16.27 -30.21 -3.49
N VAL A 296 16.73 -31.16 -2.67
CA VAL A 296 18.15 -31.44 -2.45
C VAL A 296 18.82 -32.10 -3.66
N GLU A 297 18.09 -32.96 -4.39
CA GLU A 297 18.68 -33.83 -5.43
C GLU A 297 19.03 -33.12 -6.76
N TYR A 298 18.82 -31.81 -6.89
CA TYR A 298 19.06 -31.05 -8.13
C TYR A 298 20.55 -30.79 -8.50
N THR A 299 21.47 -31.64 -8.04
CA THR A 299 22.93 -31.49 -8.27
C THR A 299 23.68 -32.71 -8.84
N GLU A 300 23.10 -33.91 -8.88
CA GLU A 300 23.65 -35.06 -9.65
C GLU A 300 22.57 -35.69 -10.56
N ALA A 301 22.95 -36.56 -11.50
CA ALA A 301 22.06 -37.00 -12.59
C ALA A 301 22.34 -38.41 -13.10
N VAL A 302 21.27 -39.07 -13.62
CA VAL A 302 21.23 -40.42 -14.24
C VAL A 302 21.32 -41.54 -13.17
N ASP A 303 20.51 -42.62 -13.18
CA ASP A 303 19.86 -43.35 -14.28
C ASP A 303 18.39 -43.76 -13.99
N THR A 304 17.88 -44.78 -14.69
CA THR A 304 16.46 -45.00 -15.04
C THR A 304 15.77 -46.21 -14.38
N ASN A 305 14.43 -46.19 -14.47
CA ASN A 305 13.43 -47.26 -14.31
C ASN A 305 12.91 -47.55 -12.89
N GLU A 306 11.61 -47.30 -12.67
CA GLU A 306 10.70 -48.31 -12.10
C GLU A 306 9.28 -48.17 -12.70
N GLU A 307 8.48 -49.24 -12.69
CA GLU A 307 7.21 -49.37 -13.44
C GLU A 307 6.13 -50.08 -12.58
N LEU A 308 4.95 -49.45 -12.45
CA LEU A 308 3.68 -49.94 -11.87
C LEU A 308 3.72 -50.67 -10.49
N SER A 309 3.18 -50.01 -9.45
CA SER A 309 2.95 -50.63 -8.12
C SER A 309 1.76 -50.07 -7.33
N THR A 310 0.59 -49.89 -7.96
CA THR A 310 -0.57 -49.16 -7.37
C THR A 310 -1.63 -49.99 -6.62
N GLU A 311 -1.61 -51.33 -6.64
CA GLU A 311 -2.75 -52.16 -6.16
C GLU A 311 -2.42 -53.09 -4.95
N LYS A 312 -1.51 -52.72 -4.02
CA LYS A 312 -1.08 -53.69 -2.99
C LYS A 312 -0.87 -53.25 -1.53
N GLU A 313 -1.02 -51.98 -1.19
CA GLU A 313 -0.82 -51.54 0.21
C GLU A 313 -2.11 -51.36 1.03
N LEU A 314 -3.30 -51.42 0.39
CA LEU A 314 -4.58 -51.08 1.04
C LEU A 314 -5.16 -52.11 2.02
N GLU A 315 -4.71 -53.38 2.04
CA GLU A 315 -5.45 -54.47 2.71
C GLU A 315 -5.05 -54.77 4.17
N SER A 316 -4.15 -54.00 4.82
CA SER A 316 -3.47 -54.47 6.06
C SER A 316 -3.70 -53.69 7.37
N SER A 317 -4.49 -52.61 7.41
CA SER A 317 -4.73 -51.82 8.63
C SER A 317 -6.22 -51.69 9.04
N ASN A 318 -6.67 -52.56 9.96
CA ASN A 318 -8.03 -52.49 10.54
C ASN A 318 -8.27 -51.27 11.46
N ASN A 319 -7.26 -50.42 11.68
CA ASN A 319 -7.35 -49.14 12.39
C ASN A 319 -7.12 -47.98 11.41
N LEU A 320 -7.98 -47.85 10.41
CA LEU A 320 -8.04 -46.63 9.59
C LEU A 320 -8.81 -45.54 10.35
N SER A 321 -8.12 -44.43 10.62
CA SER A 321 -8.69 -43.20 11.16
C SER A 321 -9.88 -42.70 10.32
N PRO A 322 -10.88 -42.04 10.93
CA PRO A 322 -12.03 -41.49 10.21
C PRO A 322 -11.68 -40.31 9.30
N LEU A 323 -10.50 -39.72 9.47
CA LEU A 323 -9.87 -38.79 8.55
C LEU A 323 -8.42 -39.22 8.29
N SER A 324 -7.90 -38.98 7.08
CA SER A 324 -6.46 -39.03 6.80
C SER A 324 -6.12 -38.17 5.57
N TYR A 325 -4.99 -37.49 5.58
CA TYR A 325 -4.48 -36.74 4.41
C TYR A 325 -3.45 -37.56 3.64
N PHE A 326 -3.41 -37.39 2.32
CA PHE A 326 -2.39 -37.98 1.45
C PHE A 326 -2.27 -37.16 0.16
N THR A 327 -1.10 -37.20 -0.46
CA THR A 327 -0.94 -36.82 -1.87
C THR A 327 -1.39 -37.98 -2.73
N ASP A 328 -2.22 -37.73 -3.74
CA ASP A 328 -2.57 -38.75 -4.71
C ASP A 328 -1.40 -39.02 -5.65
N ASN A 329 -0.82 -40.22 -5.55
CA ASN A 329 0.34 -40.63 -6.36
C ASN A 329 0.10 -40.55 -7.89
N SER A 330 -1.15 -40.37 -8.35
CA SER A 330 -1.48 -40.26 -9.78
C SER A 330 -1.64 -38.82 -10.29
N SER A 331 -1.99 -37.86 -9.44
CA SER A 331 -2.15 -36.44 -9.82
C SER A 331 -1.13 -35.50 -9.18
N GLY A 332 -0.52 -35.89 -8.05
CA GLY A 332 0.30 -34.99 -7.22
C GLY A 332 -0.53 -34.05 -6.33
N GLU A 333 -1.86 -34.15 -6.35
CA GLU A 333 -2.74 -33.24 -5.60
C GLU A 333 -2.90 -33.70 -4.13
N PRO A 334 -2.99 -32.77 -3.16
CA PRO A 334 -3.36 -33.09 -1.79
C PRO A 334 -4.86 -33.44 -1.68
N ARG A 335 -5.16 -34.55 -0.99
CA ARG A 335 -6.52 -35.08 -0.83
C ARG A 335 -6.82 -35.42 0.63
N ALA A 336 -8.00 -35.03 1.10
CA ALA A 336 -8.52 -35.37 2.42
C ALA A 336 -9.50 -36.54 2.31
N LYS A 337 -9.21 -37.64 3.02
CA LYS A 337 -10.02 -38.87 3.03
C LYS A 337 -10.93 -38.88 4.25
N LEU A 338 -12.22 -38.60 4.09
CA LEU A 338 -13.21 -38.53 5.18
C LEU A 338 -14.14 -39.76 5.16
N ALA A 339 -14.07 -40.59 6.21
CA ALA A 339 -14.79 -41.86 6.31
C ALA A 339 -15.94 -41.80 7.33
N PHE A 340 -17.17 -42.06 6.86
CA PHE A 340 -18.40 -42.04 7.67
C PHE A 340 -19.25 -43.30 7.48
N ALA A 341 -20.21 -43.52 8.39
CA ALA A 341 -21.04 -44.72 8.39
C ALA A 341 -21.99 -44.79 7.18
N LYS A 342 -21.97 -45.92 6.47
CA LYS A 342 -22.83 -46.21 5.32
C LYS A 342 -24.24 -46.55 5.78
N LYS A 343 -25.05 -45.51 6.02
CA LYS A 343 -26.51 -45.62 6.00
C LYS A 343 -26.97 -45.99 4.57
N ASN A 344 -28.26 -46.24 4.36
CA ASN A 344 -28.83 -46.64 3.06
C ASN A 344 -28.89 -45.50 2.01
N HIS A 345 -27.82 -44.71 1.87
CA HIS A 345 -27.69 -43.64 0.88
C HIS A 345 -27.23 -44.22 -0.46
N SER A 346 -27.92 -43.89 -1.54
CA SER A 346 -27.49 -44.22 -2.89
C SER A 346 -26.42 -43.24 -3.39
N HIS A 347 -25.64 -43.68 -4.39
CA HIS A 347 -24.69 -42.82 -5.11
C HIS A 347 -25.33 -41.49 -5.58
N ASN A 348 -26.57 -41.57 -6.07
CA ASN A 348 -27.34 -40.41 -6.55
C ASN A 348 -27.81 -39.46 -5.44
N GLU A 349 -27.66 -39.82 -4.16
CA GLU A 349 -27.94 -38.94 -3.02
C GLU A 349 -26.66 -38.28 -2.51
N ILE A 350 -25.56 -39.04 -2.39
CA ILE A 350 -24.22 -38.50 -2.08
C ILE A 350 -23.87 -37.37 -3.06
N ASN A 351 -24.04 -37.62 -4.35
CA ASN A 351 -23.78 -36.66 -5.43
C ASN A 351 -24.65 -35.39 -5.37
N ARG A 352 -25.83 -35.42 -4.73
CA ARG A 352 -26.68 -34.23 -4.54
C ARG A 352 -26.22 -33.37 -3.37
N TRP A 353 -25.59 -33.95 -2.36
CA TRP A 353 -25.08 -33.19 -1.21
C TRP A 353 -24.01 -32.18 -1.64
N PHE A 354 -23.20 -32.58 -2.63
CA PHE A 354 -22.17 -31.74 -3.26
C PHE A 354 -22.66 -31.04 -4.54
N GLN A 355 -23.98 -30.79 -4.67
CA GLN A 355 -24.50 -30.07 -5.84
C GLN A 355 -24.01 -28.62 -5.87
N GLY A 356 -23.29 -28.26 -6.94
CA GLY A 356 -22.63 -26.95 -7.09
C GLY A 356 -21.11 -27.02 -6.92
N TYR A 357 -20.59 -28.17 -6.50
CA TYR A 357 -19.16 -28.48 -6.40
C TYR A 357 -18.73 -29.51 -7.46
N GLN A 358 -17.42 -29.66 -7.64
CA GLN A 358 -16.86 -30.88 -8.19
C GLN A 358 -17.35 -32.07 -7.36
N GLN A 359 -17.67 -33.17 -8.03
CA GLN A 359 -18.20 -34.36 -7.38
C GLN A 359 -17.04 -35.11 -6.71
N PRO A 360 -17.00 -35.20 -5.37
CA PRO A 360 -15.91 -35.90 -4.69
C PRO A 360 -15.93 -37.39 -5.07
N GLU A 361 -14.75 -37.95 -5.29
CA GLU A 361 -14.63 -39.39 -5.45
C GLU A 361 -14.95 -40.08 -4.12
N TYR A 362 -15.46 -41.31 -4.15
CA TYR A 362 -15.63 -42.09 -2.94
C TYR A 362 -15.55 -43.59 -3.20
N ILE A 363 -15.21 -44.33 -2.15
CA ILE A 363 -15.16 -45.79 -2.13
C ILE A 363 -16.11 -46.30 -1.04
N GLU A 364 -16.85 -47.38 -1.32
CA GLU A 364 -17.65 -48.08 -0.32
C GLU A 364 -16.80 -49.16 0.36
N ASP A 365 -16.47 -48.97 1.64
CA ASP A 365 -15.67 -49.89 2.45
C ASP A 365 -16.57 -50.59 3.49
N GLY A 366 -17.19 -51.69 3.09
CA GLY A 366 -18.15 -52.42 3.90
C GLY A 366 -19.33 -51.55 4.34
N ASP A 367 -19.43 -51.31 5.65
CA ASP A 367 -20.42 -50.44 6.31
C ASP A 367 -19.95 -48.96 6.42
N ARG A 368 -18.98 -48.54 5.59
CA ARG A 368 -18.48 -47.16 5.50
C ARG A 368 -18.53 -46.60 4.07
N ILE A 369 -18.67 -45.29 3.97
CA ILE A 369 -18.36 -44.52 2.76
C ILE A 369 -17.09 -43.73 3.06
N ILE A 370 -16.12 -43.80 2.15
CA ILE A 370 -14.84 -43.10 2.22
C ILE A 370 -14.87 -42.04 1.13
N LEU A 371 -15.05 -40.78 1.51
CA LEU A 371 -15.05 -39.61 0.63
C LEU A 371 -13.62 -39.10 0.41
N PHE A 372 -13.30 -38.68 -0.81
CA PHE A 372 -12.03 -38.04 -1.17
C PHE A 372 -12.30 -36.62 -1.65
N ILE A 373 -11.87 -35.65 -0.84
CA ILE A 373 -12.01 -34.22 -1.10
C ILE A 373 -10.66 -33.70 -1.63
N ASN A 374 -10.67 -33.00 -2.76
CA ASN A 374 -9.47 -32.31 -3.26
C ASN A 374 -9.23 -31.04 -2.44
N VAL A 375 -7.98 -30.81 -2.04
CA VAL A 375 -7.57 -29.74 -1.10
C VAL A 375 -6.87 -28.60 -1.84
N HIS A 376 -7.11 -28.45 -3.15
CA HIS A 376 -6.37 -27.55 -4.04
C HIS A 376 -7.09 -26.21 -4.26
N PRO A 377 -6.43 -25.05 -4.06
CA PRO A 377 -7.07 -23.73 -4.08
C PRO A 377 -7.47 -23.32 -5.51
N ASP A 378 -6.58 -23.52 -6.47
CA ASP A 378 -6.74 -23.08 -7.86
C ASP A 378 -7.36 -24.18 -8.74
N SER A 379 -8.17 -25.07 -8.16
CA SER A 379 -8.96 -26.02 -8.95
C SER A 379 -9.87 -25.23 -9.90
N PRO A 380 -9.85 -25.49 -11.23
CA PRO A 380 -10.73 -24.80 -12.18
C PRO A 380 -12.20 -25.23 -12.03
N TYR A 381 -12.48 -26.17 -11.12
CA TYR A 381 -13.79 -26.58 -10.66
C TYR A 381 -13.93 -26.20 -9.17
N LYS A 382 -15.14 -25.89 -8.70
CA LYS A 382 -15.33 -25.58 -7.28
C LYS A 382 -15.25 -26.87 -6.44
N ASP A 383 -14.07 -27.28 -6.00
CA ASP A 383 -13.95 -28.28 -4.94
C ASP A 383 -14.43 -27.68 -3.59
N PRO A 384 -15.02 -28.48 -2.68
CA PRO A 384 -15.48 -27.99 -1.38
C PRO A 384 -14.31 -27.94 -0.39
N SER A 385 -14.21 -26.87 0.41
CA SER A 385 -13.24 -26.87 1.52
C SER A 385 -13.57 -27.96 2.56
N LEU A 386 -12.60 -28.33 3.40
CA LEU A 386 -12.84 -29.33 4.46
C LEU A 386 -13.97 -28.88 5.41
N PHE A 387 -14.07 -27.58 5.66
CA PHE A 387 -15.17 -26.97 6.41
C PHE A 387 -16.51 -27.10 5.68
N GLU A 388 -16.58 -26.73 4.40
CA GLU A 388 -17.80 -26.87 3.58
C GLU A 388 -18.26 -28.34 3.52
N ALA A 389 -17.33 -29.30 3.38
CA ALA A 389 -17.65 -30.72 3.32
C ALA A 389 -18.21 -31.27 4.66
N ILE A 390 -17.69 -30.81 5.80
CA ILE A 390 -18.20 -31.17 7.14
C ILE A 390 -19.58 -30.55 7.37
N GLU A 391 -19.81 -29.30 6.96
CA GLU A 391 -21.14 -28.68 6.98
C GLU A 391 -22.15 -29.41 6.10
N ILE A 392 -21.76 -29.78 4.87
CA ILE A 392 -22.60 -30.56 3.95
C ILE A 392 -23.04 -31.88 4.60
N LEU A 393 -22.12 -32.63 5.24
CA LEU A 393 -22.46 -33.86 5.95
C LEU A 393 -23.35 -33.61 7.18
N ARG A 394 -23.09 -32.55 7.96
CA ARG A 394 -23.93 -32.16 9.11
C ARG A 394 -25.37 -31.87 8.67
N GLN A 395 -25.56 -31.17 7.55
CA GLN A 395 -26.87 -30.85 6.97
C GLN A 395 -27.64 -32.10 6.47
N GLN A 396 -26.98 -33.23 6.27
CA GLN A 396 -27.61 -34.53 5.97
C GLN A 396 -27.80 -35.42 7.21
N HIS A 397 -27.60 -34.86 8.41
CA HIS A 397 -27.55 -35.57 9.69
C HIS A 397 -26.52 -36.72 9.70
N ILE A 398 -25.38 -36.51 9.03
CA ILE A 398 -24.22 -37.40 9.07
C ILE A 398 -23.20 -36.77 10.02
N GLU A 399 -23.35 -37.11 11.30
CA GLU A 399 -22.46 -36.65 12.37
C GLU A 399 -21.12 -37.37 12.30
N LEU A 400 -20.04 -36.60 12.44
CA LEU A 400 -18.72 -37.15 12.75
C LEU A 400 -18.71 -37.67 14.20
N SER A 401 -17.96 -38.73 14.47
CA SER A 401 -17.84 -39.26 15.84
C SER A 401 -16.93 -38.37 16.70
N ASP A 402 -17.10 -38.40 18.03
CA ASP A 402 -16.24 -37.68 18.97
C ASP A 402 -14.74 -37.88 18.68
N ASN A 403 -14.34 -39.13 18.44
CA ASN A 403 -12.95 -39.48 18.10
C ASN A 403 -12.52 -38.86 16.76
N ALA A 404 -13.40 -38.75 15.76
CA ALA A 404 -13.08 -38.08 14.51
C ALA A 404 -12.85 -36.58 14.71
N ILE A 405 -13.67 -35.95 15.55
CA ILE A 405 -13.59 -34.51 15.87
C ILE A 405 -12.36 -34.21 16.75
N GLU A 406 -12.04 -35.09 17.71
CA GLU A 406 -10.81 -35.00 18.51
C GLU A 406 -9.54 -35.15 17.65
N THR A 407 -9.51 -36.13 16.74
CA THR A 407 -8.41 -36.29 15.78
C THR A 407 -8.28 -35.06 14.87
N LEU A 408 -9.38 -34.58 14.29
CA LEU A 408 -9.44 -33.34 13.49
C LEU A 408 -8.86 -32.15 14.25
N GLN A 409 -9.29 -31.93 15.49
CA GLN A 409 -8.82 -30.80 16.31
C GLN A 409 -7.32 -30.94 16.66
N GLN A 410 -6.84 -32.15 16.94
CA GLN A 410 -5.43 -32.40 17.25
C GLN A 410 -4.54 -32.19 16.01
N GLU A 411 -4.98 -32.66 14.84
CA GLU A 411 -4.30 -32.43 13.56
C GLU A 411 -4.29 -30.94 13.20
N PHE A 412 -5.43 -30.26 13.26
CA PHE A 412 -5.55 -28.81 13.02
C PHE A 412 -4.61 -28.01 13.93
N ASN A 413 -4.63 -28.29 15.24
CA ASN A 413 -3.81 -27.59 16.23
C ASN A 413 -2.30 -27.86 16.11
N SER A 414 -1.89 -28.93 15.44
CA SER A 414 -0.47 -29.29 15.24
C SER A 414 0.07 -28.92 13.86
N VAL A 415 -0.77 -28.96 12.82
CA VAL A 415 -0.40 -28.63 11.43
C VAL A 415 -0.47 -27.12 11.17
N LEU A 416 -1.49 -26.40 11.67
CA LEU A 416 -1.66 -24.98 11.37
C LEU A 416 -0.46 -24.09 11.76
N PRO A 417 0.17 -24.24 12.96
CA PRO A 417 1.37 -23.47 13.30
C PRO A 417 2.56 -23.75 12.38
N VAL A 418 2.67 -24.98 11.88
CA VAL A 418 3.75 -25.39 10.95
C VAL A 418 3.50 -24.83 9.55
N LEU A 419 2.24 -24.81 9.08
CA LEU A 419 1.88 -24.17 7.81
C LEU A 419 2.13 -22.67 7.83
N GLU A 420 1.71 -21.96 8.89
CA GLU A 420 1.96 -20.51 9.01
C GLU A 420 3.48 -20.20 9.11
N GLN A 421 4.25 -21.04 9.80
CA GLN A 421 5.71 -20.90 9.82
C GLN A 421 6.34 -21.17 8.44
N ALA A 422 5.90 -22.22 7.73
CA ALA A 422 6.38 -22.54 6.38
C ALA A 422 6.02 -21.43 5.38
N LYS A 423 4.81 -20.88 5.48
CA LYS A 423 4.31 -19.76 4.66
C LYS A 423 5.12 -18.48 4.88
N SER A 424 5.44 -18.15 6.13
CA SER A 424 6.34 -17.05 6.50
C SER A 424 7.74 -17.22 5.88
N ILE A 425 8.27 -18.44 5.86
CA ILE A 425 9.55 -18.76 5.19
C ILE A 425 9.41 -18.65 3.66
N ALA A 426 8.37 -19.22 3.06
CA ALA A 426 8.14 -19.25 1.61
C ALA A 426 8.02 -17.85 0.98
N MET A 427 7.37 -16.90 1.68
CA MET A 427 7.30 -15.49 1.29
C MET A 427 8.68 -14.84 1.05
N THR A 428 9.77 -15.43 1.55
CA THR A 428 11.14 -14.92 1.40
C THR A 428 11.85 -15.44 0.14
N TYR A 429 11.37 -16.53 -0.48
CA TYR A 429 12.15 -17.28 -1.49
C TYR A 429 11.43 -17.67 -2.79
N ASP A 430 10.15 -18.03 -2.78
CA ASP A 430 9.48 -18.56 -3.98
C ASP A 430 7.96 -18.25 -3.99
N VAL A 431 7.45 -17.84 -5.15
CA VAL A 431 6.04 -17.49 -5.39
C VAL A 431 5.19 -18.74 -5.64
N ASP A 432 5.71 -19.74 -6.35
CA ASP A 432 4.97 -20.94 -6.73
C ASP A 432 4.81 -21.84 -5.48
N PHE A 433 5.86 -21.96 -4.66
CA PHE A 433 5.79 -22.65 -3.37
C PHE A 433 4.91 -21.92 -2.35
N LYS A 434 4.86 -20.58 -2.38
CA LYS A 434 3.89 -19.82 -1.58
C LYS A 434 2.46 -20.14 -2.01
N GLN A 435 2.15 -20.17 -3.31
CA GLN A 435 0.82 -20.48 -3.82
C GLN A 435 0.37 -21.90 -3.43
N PHE A 436 1.29 -22.87 -3.45
CA PHE A 436 1.07 -24.23 -2.95
C PHE A 436 0.72 -24.25 -1.44
N LEU A 437 1.48 -23.56 -0.59
CA LEU A 437 1.21 -23.47 0.85
C LEU A 437 -0.07 -22.69 1.17
N ASP A 438 -0.35 -21.60 0.44
CA ASP A 438 -1.61 -20.87 0.54
C ASP A 438 -2.80 -21.81 0.27
N GLY A 439 -2.64 -22.85 -0.57
CA GLY A 439 -3.62 -23.91 -0.76
C GLY A 439 -3.97 -24.71 0.49
N TYR A 440 -2.95 -25.25 1.18
CA TYR A 440 -3.17 -25.96 2.44
C TYR A 440 -3.74 -25.03 3.51
N THR A 441 -3.23 -23.79 3.64
CA THR A 441 -3.78 -22.81 4.57
C THR A 441 -5.25 -22.52 4.27
N ASN A 442 -5.63 -22.29 3.00
CA ASN A 442 -7.01 -21.95 2.63
C ASN A 442 -8.01 -23.08 2.92
N ALA A 443 -7.60 -24.35 2.79
CA ALA A 443 -8.45 -25.48 3.15
C ALA A 443 -8.74 -25.59 4.66
N PHE A 444 -7.93 -24.93 5.49
CA PHE A 444 -8.07 -24.87 6.96
C PHE A 444 -8.58 -23.51 7.47
N SER A 445 -8.30 -22.39 6.79
CA SER A 445 -8.61 -21.02 7.24
C SER A 445 -10.10 -20.77 7.44
N ASP A 446 -10.92 -21.40 6.60
CA ASP A 446 -12.37 -21.19 6.57
C ASP A 446 -13.08 -21.89 7.73
N MET A 447 -12.37 -22.73 8.50
CA MET A 447 -12.87 -23.36 9.71
C MET A 447 -12.63 -22.46 10.93
N PRO A 448 -13.67 -21.95 11.61
CA PRO A 448 -13.49 -21.18 12.84
C PRO A 448 -12.75 -22.02 13.91
N VAL A 449 -11.83 -21.38 14.64
CA VAL A 449 -10.93 -22.05 15.61
C VAL A 449 -11.68 -22.87 16.69
N ASP A 450 -12.91 -22.48 17.02
CA ASP A 450 -13.78 -23.17 17.98
C ASP A 450 -14.91 -24.01 17.34
N TYR A 451 -14.96 -24.12 16.01
CA TYR A 451 -16.04 -24.81 15.28
C TYR A 451 -16.14 -26.30 15.64
N LEU A 452 -15.02 -27.02 15.65
CA LEU A 452 -14.99 -28.45 15.99
C LEU A 452 -15.40 -28.69 17.46
N VAL A 453 -15.02 -27.80 18.37
CA VAL A 453 -15.46 -27.82 19.78
C VAL A 453 -16.99 -27.63 19.86
N LYS A 454 -17.52 -26.60 19.18
CA LYS A 454 -18.97 -26.35 19.11
C LYS A 454 -19.74 -27.49 18.44
N TYR A 455 -19.18 -28.10 17.40
CA TYR A 455 -19.75 -29.25 16.70
C TYR A 455 -19.91 -30.41 17.68
N LYS A 456 -18.84 -30.77 18.39
CA LYS A 456 -18.82 -31.85 19.39
C LYS A 456 -19.80 -31.63 20.54
N ASN A 457 -19.89 -30.39 21.02
CA ASN A 457 -20.78 -30.04 22.12
C ASN A 457 -22.25 -29.86 21.66
N HIS A 458 -22.56 -30.00 20.36
CA HIS A 458 -23.83 -29.62 19.73
C HIS A 458 -24.25 -28.15 20.01
N GLU A 459 -23.27 -27.25 20.18
CA GLU A 459 -23.45 -25.80 20.39
C GLU A 459 -23.64 -25.02 19.07
N LEU A 460 -23.51 -25.68 17.92
CA LEU A 460 -23.82 -25.09 16.61
C LEU A 460 -25.32 -24.83 16.48
N VAL A 461 -25.74 -23.62 16.86
CA VAL A 461 -27.14 -23.16 16.76
C VAL A 461 -27.65 -23.36 15.33
N GLU A 462 -28.73 -24.13 15.19
CA GLU A 462 -29.49 -24.21 13.94
C GLU A 462 -30.10 -22.83 13.64
N ASN A 463 -29.38 -22.03 12.85
CA ASN A 463 -29.86 -20.75 12.35
C ASN A 463 -30.84 -20.97 11.18
N ASP A 464 -31.91 -21.71 11.51
CA ASP A 464 -32.87 -22.27 10.58
C ASP A 464 -33.76 -21.15 10.03
N GLY A 465 -33.37 -20.60 8.87
CA GLY A 465 -33.84 -19.33 8.30
C GLY A 465 -35.29 -19.29 7.82
N ARG A 466 -36.23 -19.96 8.50
CA ARG A 466 -37.66 -20.06 8.16
C ARG A 466 -38.54 -18.94 8.73
N GLU A 467 -38.00 -18.02 9.54
CA GLU A 467 -38.74 -16.83 10.02
C GLU A 467 -38.44 -15.55 9.20
N LYS A 468 -38.69 -15.54 7.88
CA LYS A 468 -38.74 -14.27 7.12
C LYS A 468 -39.49 -14.20 5.79
N GLU A 469 -40.47 -15.07 5.50
CA GLU A 469 -41.30 -14.90 4.28
C GLU A 469 -42.77 -15.33 4.44
N ALA A 470 -43.52 -14.64 5.33
CA ALA A 470 -44.93 -14.95 5.59
C ALA A 470 -45.82 -13.73 5.92
N ASN A 471 -45.61 -12.57 5.27
CA ASN A 471 -46.55 -11.44 5.43
C ASN A 471 -46.68 -10.50 4.21
N ILE A 472 -47.23 -11.01 3.10
CA ILE A 472 -47.75 -10.17 2.00
C ILE A 472 -49.20 -10.54 1.70
N GLY A 473 -50.10 -9.62 2.02
CA GLY A 473 -51.34 -9.39 1.29
C GLY A 473 -52.43 -10.46 1.33
N ASN A 474 -53.41 -10.28 2.22
CA ASN A 474 -54.81 -10.44 1.82
C ASN A 474 -55.73 -9.44 2.54
N LEU A 475 -56.37 -8.57 1.76
CA LEU A 475 -57.47 -7.72 2.21
C LEU A 475 -58.75 -8.56 2.31
N ASN A 476 -59.57 -8.37 3.35
CA ASN A 476 -61.02 -8.11 3.18
C ASN A 476 -61.81 -7.88 4.49
N PHE A 477 -62.78 -6.96 4.38
CA PHE A 477 -64.06 -6.85 5.12
C PHE A 477 -64.10 -6.82 6.67
N SER A 478 -64.33 -5.59 7.19
CA SER A 478 -65.47 -5.16 8.04
C SER A 478 -65.87 -6.00 9.26
N ASP A 479 -66.14 -5.45 10.45
CA ASP A 479 -67.22 -4.49 10.74
C ASP A 479 -67.20 -4.17 12.26
N ARG A 480 -67.95 -3.14 12.67
CA ARG A 480 -68.42 -2.81 14.04
C ARG A 480 -67.50 -2.06 15.03
N SER A 481 -68.12 -1.01 15.54
CA SER A 481 -67.89 -0.26 16.78
C SER A 481 -67.98 -1.16 18.03
N ASP A 482 -67.49 -0.76 19.20
CA ASP A 482 -68.12 0.24 20.09
C ASP A 482 -67.12 0.88 21.10
N GLU A 483 -67.53 2.03 21.64
CA GLU A 483 -67.52 2.51 23.04
C GLU A 483 -66.73 1.73 24.14
N SER A 484 -66.24 2.34 25.24
CA SER A 484 -66.04 3.74 25.69
C SER A 484 -65.29 3.75 27.05
N SER A 485 -64.90 4.93 27.57
CA SER A 485 -64.52 5.23 28.98
C SER A 485 -63.27 4.52 29.58
N ASP A 486 -62.68 4.92 30.71
CA ASP A 486 -62.36 6.23 31.34
C ASP A 486 -61.35 5.95 32.50
N GLU A 487 -60.76 6.99 33.10
CA GLU A 487 -60.09 6.97 34.44
C GLU A 487 -58.82 6.09 34.65
N GLU A 488 -57.92 6.34 35.61
CA GLU A 488 -57.40 7.61 36.15
C GLU A 488 -56.04 7.39 36.88
N SER A 489 -55.41 8.48 37.34
CA SER A 489 -54.56 8.61 38.54
C SER A 489 -53.31 7.73 38.77
N ALA A 490 -52.15 8.40 38.60
CA ALA A 490 -51.10 8.64 39.61
C ALA A 490 -50.50 7.51 40.48
N LEU A 491 -49.16 7.49 40.52
CA LEU A 491 -48.36 7.02 41.66
C LEU A 491 -47.13 7.94 41.88
N GLU A 492 -46.62 7.98 43.11
CA GLU A 492 -45.65 8.97 43.62
C GLU A 492 -44.74 8.29 44.68
N LEU A 493 -43.55 8.87 44.95
CA LEU A 493 -42.59 8.53 46.03
C LEU A 493 -41.83 7.18 45.85
N VAL A 494 -40.49 7.04 45.98
CA VAL A 494 -39.43 7.52 46.94
C VAL A 494 -39.09 6.44 48.00
N GLU A 495 -37.89 6.53 48.62
CA GLU A 495 -37.15 5.54 49.45
C GLU A 495 -36.35 4.54 48.57
N ASP A 496 -35.00 4.57 48.45
CA ASP A 496 -33.87 5.08 49.27
C ASP A 496 -33.54 4.24 50.52
N ASP A 497 -32.46 3.44 50.48
CA ASP A 497 -31.74 3.01 51.69
C ASP A 497 -30.26 2.57 51.43
N SER A 498 -29.33 3.48 51.76
CA SER A 498 -28.23 3.28 52.73
C SER A 498 -27.24 2.08 52.69
N ARG A 499 -25.95 2.45 52.92
CA ARG A 499 -25.01 1.88 53.94
C ARG A 499 -24.23 0.56 53.66
N GLU A 500 -22.98 0.38 54.14
CA GLU A 500 -21.94 1.28 54.74
C GLU A 500 -20.55 0.55 54.83
N LYS A 501 -19.46 1.29 55.11
CA LYS A 501 -18.16 0.88 55.72
C LYS A 501 -17.10 0.13 54.86
N GLU A 502 -15.76 0.28 55.04
CA GLU A 502 -14.94 1.18 55.89
C GLU A 502 -13.44 1.26 55.46
N LEU A 503 -12.79 2.45 55.63
CA LEU A 503 -11.36 2.73 55.98
C LEU A 503 -10.23 2.24 55.01
N ASP A 504 -8.99 2.75 54.97
CA ASP A 504 -8.19 3.83 55.64
C ASP A 504 -6.95 4.15 54.73
N ALA A 505 -6.05 5.15 54.84
CA ALA A 505 -5.81 6.34 55.70
C ALA A 505 -4.80 7.30 54.98
N SER A 506 -4.31 8.36 55.66
CA SER A 506 -3.23 9.34 55.29
C SER A 506 -3.47 10.23 54.05
N THR A 507 -3.62 11.56 54.09
CA THR A 507 -2.86 12.68 54.76
C THR A 507 -1.50 12.95 54.11
N ASP A 508 -1.14 14.19 53.71
CA ASP A 508 -1.10 15.43 54.51
C ASP A 508 -1.49 16.72 53.76
N ASP A 509 -1.69 17.81 54.51
CA ASP A 509 -2.07 19.16 54.05
C ASP A 509 -0.94 19.96 53.38
N PHE A 510 -1.32 20.91 52.50
CA PHE A 510 -0.86 22.31 52.63
C PHE A 510 -1.82 23.29 51.93
N SER A 511 -2.46 24.14 52.72
CA SER A 511 -3.11 25.40 52.28
C SER A 511 -2.08 26.57 52.39
N ASP A 512 -2.34 27.84 52.04
CA ASP A 512 -3.61 28.56 51.86
C ASP A 512 -3.44 29.85 51.00
N SER A 513 -4.57 30.30 50.44
CA SER A 513 -5.01 31.70 50.19
C SER A 513 -4.13 32.82 49.57
N ASP A 514 -4.77 33.60 48.68
CA ASP A 514 -4.81 35.08 48.59
C ASP A 514 -3.50 35.92 48.55
N SER A 515 -3.34 36.93 47.67
CA SER A 515 -4.28 38.05 47.50
C SER A 515 -3.89 38.99 46.32
N SER A 516 -4.83 39.84 45.90
CA SER A 516 -4.68 40.91 44.89
C SER A 516 -4.05 42.19 45.43
N VAL A 517 -3.29 42.92 44.61
CA VAL A 517 -3.02 44.37 44.77
C VAL A 517 -3.09 45.09 43.41
N ASP A 518 -3.58 46.33 43.43
CA ASP A 518 -3.88 47.18 42.27
C ASP A 518 -2.70 47.97 41.67
N ALA A 519 -2.91 48.37 40.41
CA ALA A 519 -2.53 49.60 39.71
C ALA A 519 -1.27 50.43 40.07
N SER A 520 -0.56 50.86 39.01
CA SER A 520 -0.42 52.30 38.71
C SER A 520 0.00 52.57 37.26
N ASP A 521 -0.62 53.55 36.61
CA ASP A 521 -0.20 54.09 35.32
C ASP A 521 1.07 54.97 35.44
N GLU A 522 1.90 55.04 34.39
CA GLU A 522 2.54 56.30 33.97
C GLU A 522 2.61 56.36 32.43
N GLU A 523 2.24 57.51 31.86
CA GLU A 523 2.39 57.80 30.43
C GLU A 523 3.84 58.22 30.11
N SER A 524 4.31 58.03 28.87
CA SER A 524 5.35 58.90 28.30
C SER A 524 5.38 58.96 26.77
N ASP A 525 5.00 60.14 26.25
CA ASP A 525 5.50 60.80 25.06
C ASP A 525 5.75 60.01 23.76
N LEU A 526 4.71 59.97 22.92
CA LEU A 526 4.88 60.01 21.47
C LEU A 526 5.57 61.32 21.04
N LYS A 527 6.65 61.24 20.27
CA LYS A 527 7.06 62.31 19.34
C LYS A 527 7.49 61.74 17.99
N PRO A 528 7.10 62.37 16.86
CA PRO A 528 7.49 61.94 15.53
C PRO A 528 8.94 62.32 15.24
N PHE A 529 9.60 61.53 14.38
CA PHE A 529 10.77 62.00 13.63
C PHE A 529 10.30 62.57 12.29
N GLU A 530 10.69 63.80 12.00
CA GLU A 530 10.32 64.49 10.77
C GLU A 530 11.21 64.07 9.59
N ASP A 531 10.60 64.05 8.41
CA ASP A 531 11.26 63.89 7.10
C ASP A 531 12.29 65.02 6.87
N ASN A 532 13.43 64.68 6.25
CA ASN A 532 14.42 65.64 5.78
C ASN A 532 15.32 65.01 4.69
N SER A 533 14.76 64.80 3.52
CA SER A 533 15.55 64.75 2.28
C SER A 533 16.19 66.12 1.99
N PRO A 534 17.44 66.17 1.51
CA PRO A 534 17.79 67.18 0.52
C PRO A 534 18.39 66.57 -0.74
N GLU A 535 17.98 67.13 -1.88
CA GLU A 535 18.47 66.79 -3.22
C GLU A 535 19.97 67.07 -3.34
N LYS A 536 20.67 66.30 -4.19
CA LYS A 536 21.85 66.83 -4.88
C LYS A 536 22.13 66.19 -6.23
N GLU A 537 21.92 66.99 -7.26
CA GLU A 537 22.35 66.74 -8.63
C GLU A 537 23.89 66.72 -8.73
N VAL A 538 24.43 65.88 -9.61
CA VAL A 538 25.79 66.02 -10.16
C VAL A 538 25.74 65.66 -11.64
N GLU A 539 26.36 66.49 -12.48
CA GLU A 539 26.28 66.41 -13.93
C GLU A 539 27.31 65.44 -14.56
N VAL A 540 26.85 64.75 -15.60
CA VAL A 540 27.47 64.57 -16.93
C VAL A 540 28.99 64.80 -17.10
N ASP A 541 29.71 63.71 -17.41
CA ASP A 541 30.77 63.61 -18.44
C ASP A 541 30.88 62.09 -18.78
N VAL A 542 30.85 61.55 -20.01
CA VAL A 542 31.14 62.00 -21.38
C VAL A 542 32.63 62.01 -21.75
N ASP A 543 33.20 60.82 -21.98
CA ASP A 543 33.92 60.60 -23.25
C ASP A 543 34.11 59.14 -23.73
N LYS A 544 33.69 58.94 -24.99
CA LYS A 544 34.36 58.28 -26.14
C LYS A 544 35.29 57.05 -25.93
N GLN A 545 34.91 55.92 -26.56
CA GLN A 545 35.65 55.23 -27.65
C GLN A 545 34.86 53.95 -28.10
N THR A 546 34.09 53.98 -29.18
CA THR A 546 34.43 53.69 -30.61
C THR A 546 34.53 52.21 -31.00
N LEU A 547 33.83 51.85 -32.09
CA LEU A 547 33.72 50.52 -32.69
C LEU A 547 35.04 49.99 -33.29
N ALA A 548 35.16 48.66 -33.35
CA ALA A 548 35.87 47.97 -34.43
C ALA A 548 35.17 46.64 -34.77
N THR A 549 34.43 46.59 -35.88
CA THR A 549 33.88 45.37 -36.47
C THR A 549 34.72 44.95 -37.67
N GLU A 550 35.34 43.77 -37.66
CA GLU A 550 35.81 43.13 -38.89
C GLU A 550 35.56 41.61 -38.89
N THR A 551 35.26 41.09 -40.08
CA THR A 551 35.24 39.67 -40.43
C THR A 551 35.81 39.58 -41.84
N PRO A 552 36.64 38.58 -42.17
CA PRO A 552 36.37 37.91 -43.45
C PRO A 552 36.72 36.41 -43.54
N ALA A 553 35.91 35.73 -44.36
CA ALA A 553 36.30 34.72 -45.36
C ALA A 553 37.14 33.47 -44.97
N ILE A 554 36.43 32.33 -44.88
CA ILE A 554 36.44 31.24 -45.89
C ILE A 554 37.76 30.97 -46.64
N HIS A 555 38.28 29.75 -46.53
CA HIS A 555 38.80 28.98 -47.69
C HIS A 555 38.66 27.45 -47.43
N ALA A 556 38.79 26.62 -48.47
CA ALA A 556 38.40 25.19 -48.43
C ALA A 556 39.29 24.25 -49.28
N ARG A 557 39.10 22.92 -49.09
CA ARG A 557 39.75 21.76 -49.76
C ARG A 557 41.23 21.49 -49.32
N SER A 558 41.79 20.29 -49.48
CA SER A 558 41.38 19.12 -50.30
C SER A 558 41.61 17.73 -49.68
N GLU A 559 40.89 16.76 -50.24
CA GLU A 559 41.12 15.31 -50.37
C GLU A 559 42.55 14.76 -50.13
N ALA A 560 42.65 13.58 -49.49
CA ALA A 560 43.29 12.37 -50.06
C ALA A 560 43.01 11.09 -49.22
N GLU A 561 42.74 9.97 -49.90
CA GLU A 561 42.72 8.58 -49.38
C GLU A 561 44.13 7.94 -49.56
N PRO A 562 44.49 6.75 -48.98
CA PRO A 562 44.06 5.47 -49.59
C PRO A 562 44.04 4.17 -48.72
N THR A 563 43.10 3.27 -49.06
CA THR A 563 43.21 1.78 -49.16
C THR A 563 43.73 0.85 -48.02
N ASN A 564 42.81 -0.03 -47.56
CA ASN A 564 42.88 -1.51 -47.49
C ASN A 564 44.14 -2.30 -47.03
N GLN A 565 43.97 -3.10 -45.96
CA GLN A 565 43.92 -4.59 -45.97
C GLN A 565 43.45 -5.08 -44.58
N GLN A 566 42.31 -5.79 -44.42
CA GLN A 566 41.98 -7.19 -44.76
C GLN A 566 42.40 -8.21 -43.67
N GLY A 567 41.46 -8.67 -42.82
CA GLY A 567 41.70 -9.69 -41.79
C GLY A 567 40.50 -10.04 -40.88
N ASN A 568 39.70 -11.04 -41.29
CA ASN A 568 38.78 -11.84 -40.45
C ASN A 568 39.41 -13.26 -40.30
N PRO A 569 38.91 -14.22 -39.46
CA PRO A 569 37.66 -14.29 -38.69
C PRO A 569 37.93 -14.57 -37.17
N ALA A 570 37.13 -15.20 -36.28
CA ALA A 570 35.80 -15.85 -36.32
C ALA A 570 35.12 -15.90 -34.92
N GLY A 571 33.78 -16.04 -34.88
CA GLY A 571 33.01 -16.57 -33.75
C GLY A 571 32.69 -15.58 -32.61
N ASN A 572 31.60 -15.73 -31.84
CA ASN A 572 30.44 -16.65 -31.97
C ASN A 572 29.15 -15.91 -31.45
N PRO A 573 27.95 -16.52 -31.27
CA PRO A 573 26.69 -15.82 -31.58
C PRO A 573 25.78 -15.58 -30.36
N GLY A 574 24.59 -15.01 -30.61
CA GLY A 574 23.45 -15.06 -29.68
C GLY A 574 22.94 -13.69 -29.23
N ARG A 575 22.00 -13.12 -30.00
CA ARG A 575 21.05 -12.14 -29.47
C ARG A 575 19.71 -12.29 -30.17
N ASN A 576 18.65 -12.48 -29.40
CA ASN A 576 17.32 -12.82 -29.91
C ASN A 576 16.67 -11.63 -30.62
N GLN A 577 15.87 -11.93 -31.65
CA GLN A 577 15.09 -10.93 -32.37
C GLN A 577 13.66 -10.88 -31.80
N TYR A 578 13.31 -9.76 -31.16
CA TYR A 578 11.90 -9.36 -31.02
C TYR A 578 11.73 -8.00 -31.71
N ALA A 579 11.19 -8.05 -32.93
CA ALA A 579 11.01 -6.88 -33.78
C ALA A 579 9.62 -6.26 -33.57
N PHE A 580 9.54 -5.22 -32.74
CA PHE A 580 8.33 -4.40 -32.67
C PHE A 580 8.14 -3.60 -33.96
N HIS A 581 7.05 -3.89 -34.68
CA HIS A 581 6.66 -3.15 -35.88
C HIS A 581 6.27 -1.71 -35.53
N LYS A 582 6.97 -0.73 -36.12
CA LYS A 582 6.54 0.68 -36.08
C LYS A 582 5.20 0.84 -36.83
N PRO A 583 4.16 1.41 -36.20
CA PRO A 583 2.99 1.88 -36.93
C PRO A 583 3.40 2.99 -37.93
N ALA A 584 2.91 2.92 -39.16
CA ALA A 584 3.14 3.96 -40.16
C ALA A 584 2.26 5.19 -39.86
N ALA A 585 2.82 6.39 -40.07
CA ALA A 585 2.09 7.64 -39.82
C ALA A 585 0.91 7.82 -40.79
N ALA A 586 -0.31 7.95 -40.25
CA ALA A 586 -1.49 8.28 -41.03
C ALA A 586 -1.46 9.75 -41.52
N PRO A 587 -1.89 10.06 -42.74
CA PRO A 587 -1.80 11.41 -43.30
C PRO A 587 -2.80 12.38 -42.65
N ARG A 588 -2.31 13.56 -42.23
CA ARG A 588 -3.16 14.67 -41.78
C ARG A 588 -4.07 15.15 -42.91
N THR A 589 -5.38 15.05 -42.73
CA THR A 589 -6.37 15.64 -43.64
C THR A 589 -6.93 16.92 -43.03
N ASN A 590 -6.57 18.07 -43.62
CA ASN A 590 -7.17 19.34 -43.23
C ASN A 590 -8.66 19.35 -43.60
N ARG A 591 -9.54 19.62 -42.63
CA ARG A 591 -10.93 19.99 -42.88
C ARG A 591 -11.14 21.45 -42.48
N ALA A 592 -11.63 22.24 -43.43
CA ALA A 592 -12.06 23.62 -43.19
C ALA A 592 -13.34 23.62 -42.33
N PRO A 593 -13.63 24.70 -41.58
CA PRO A 593 -14.86 24.80 -40.80
C PRO A 593 -16.11 24.78 -41.71
N ILE A 594 -17.11 24.02 -41.32
CA ILE A 594 -18.42 23.99 -41.97
C ILE A 594 -19.28 25.10 -41.34
N ALA A 595 -19.75 26.04 -42.16
CA ALA A 595 -20.75 27.01 -41.74
C ALA A 595 -22.12 26.33 -41.60
N LEU A 596 -22.86 26.68 -40.53
CA LEU A 596 -24.26 26.31 -40.36
C LEU A 596 -25.17 27.55 -40.55
N PRO A 597 -26.45 27.37 -40.91
CA PRO A 597 -27.28 28.46 -41.43
C PRO A 597 -27.84 29.40 -40.35
N GLU A 598 -28.16 30.62 -40.77
CA GLU A 598 -28.91 31.60 -40.00
C GLU A 598 -30.43 31.30 -39.98
N ASP A 599 -31.18 32.11 -39.24
CA ASP A 599 -32.66 32.20 -39.15
C ASP A 599 -33.47 31.04 -38.54
N LYS A 600 -33.87 31.23 -37.25
CA LYS A 600 -35.31 31.39 -36.89
C LYS A 600 -35.60 31.94 -35.47
N LEU A 601 -35.84 33.25 -35.43
CA LEU A 601 -36.83 34.01 -34.63
C LEU A 601 -37.38 33.45 -33.29
N CYS A 602 -37.08 34.20 -32.21
CA CYS A 602 -38.01 34.74 -31.20
C CYS A 602 -38.80 33.80 -30.25
N SER A 603 -38.36 33.70 -28.98
CA SER A 603 -39.02 34.28 -27.78
C SER A 603 -38.36 33.74 -26.48
N GLY A 604 -38.17 34.48 -25.38
CA GLY A 604 -38.38 35.91 -25.13
C GLY A 604 -37.90 36.33 -23.71
N SER A 605 -38.10 37.62 -23.38
CA SER A 605 -38.03 38.26 -22.03
C SER A 605 -36.76 38.14 -21.15
N SER A 606 -36.11 39.31 -20.95
CA SER A 606 -35.44 39.80 -19.70
C SER A 606 -34.31 39.00 -19.03
N SER A 607 -33.24 39.62 -18.50
CA SER A 607 -32.85 41.04 -18.51
C SER A 607 -31.37 41.21 -18.19
N CYS A 608 -30.69 42.15 -18.86
CA CYS A 608 -29.32 42.53 -18.53
C CYS A 608 -29.28 43.43 -17.29
N LEU A 609 -28.28 43.24 -16.43
CA LEU A 609 -27.63 44.31 -15.68
C LEU A 609 -26.11 44.10 -15.77
N ILE A 610 -25.39 45.17 -16.06
CA ILE A 610 -23.92 45.24 -16.08
C ILE A 610 -23.53 46.38 -15.15
N SER A 611 -22.57 46.12 -14.28
CA SER A 611 -21.80 47.11 -13.52
C SER A 611 -20.43 46.50 -13.21
#